data_AF-A0A1W9Z0H4-F1
#
_entry.id   AF-A0A1W9Z0H4-F1
#
_cell.length_a   1.000
_cell.length_b   1.000
_cell.length_c   1.000
_cell.angle_alpha   90.00
_cell.angle_beta   90.00
_cell.angle_gamma   90.00
#
_symmetry.space_group_name_H-M   'P 1'
#
loop_
_entity.id
_entity.type
_entity.pdbx_description
1 polymer ?
#
loop_
_entity_poly.entity_id
_entity_poly.type
_entity_poly.pdbx_seq_one_letter_code
_entity_poly.pdbx_strand_id
1 'polypeptide(L)'
;MHRVYGVGAAIIVVTFLADVWLVVDYWRAAAWSLTLGALFITVFTVLYGFRSSWWSNRIGKIFFAKSILLTVTMWQIVATTWVGQDYPYRNQIRFIIYAVFALAYVTMDIALWREQQRDREGRVRDEPTRHLGLPPL
;
A
#
# COMPACT_ATOMS: atom_id res chain seq x y z
N MET A 1 -11.81 -5.06 -14.92
CA MET A 1 -11.38 -5.15 -13.49
C MET A 1 -11.71 -6.49 -12.84
N HIS A 2 -12.81 -7.18 -13.19
CA HIS A 2 -13.18 -8.50 -12.63
C HIS A 2 -12.12 -9.61 -12.84
N ARG A 3 -11.38 -9.58 -13.96
CA ARG A 3 -10.37 -10.59 -14.31
C ARG A 3 -9.13 -10.59 -13.40
N VAL A 4 -8.80 -9.45 -12.79
CA VAL A 4 -7.61 -9.32 -11.92
C VAL A 4 -7.84 -10.00 -10.57
N TYR A 5 -9.08 -9.92 -10.05
CA TYR A 5 -9.48 -10.64 -8.83
C TYR A 5 -9.54 -12.16 -9.05
N GLY A 6 -9.97 -12.60 -10.23
CA GLY A 6 -9.98 -14.03 -10.60
C GLY A 6 -8.58 -14.64 -10.64
N VAL A 7 -7.58 -13.90 -11.15
CA VAL A 7 -6.17 -14.34 -11.14
C VAL A 7 -5.63 -14.41 -9.72
N GLY A 8 -5.94 -13.44 -8.86
CA GLY A 8 -5.54 -13.46 -7.44
C GLY A 8 -6.13 -14.65 -6.68
N ALA A 9 -7.41 -14.95 -6.88
CA ALA A 9 -8.07 -16.11 -6.27
C ALA A 9 -7.51 -17.44 -6.79
N ALA A 10 -7.23 -17.53 -8.10
CA ALA A 10 -6.64 -18.72 -8.71
C ALA A 10 -5.24 -19.00 -8.16
N ILE A 11 -4.41 -17.97 -7.94
CA ILE A 11 -3.08 -18.12 -7.33
C ILE A 11 -3.19 -18.67 -5.91
N ILE A 12 -4.15 -18.19 -5.12
CA ILE A 12 -4.38 -18.68 -3.74
C ILE A 12 -4.78 -20.16 -3.77
N VAL A 13 -5.74 -20.54 -4.61
CA VAL A 13 -6.23 -21.92 -4.73
C VAL A 13 -5.14 -22.87 -5.23
N VAL A 14 -4.34 -22.45 -6.22
CA VAL A 14 -3.20 -23.23 -6.72
C VAL A 14 -2.13 -23.41 -5.64
N THR A 15 -1.90 -22.40 -4.81
CA THR A 15 -0.93 -22.49 -3.69
C THR A 15 -1.40 -23.51 -2.65
N PHE A 16 -2.69 -23.50 -2.29
CA PHE A 16 -3.27 -24.49 -1.36
C PHE A 16 -3.29 -25.91 -1.94
N LEU A 17 -3.47 -26.07 -3.24
CA LEU A 17 -3.44 -27.39 -3.89
C LEU A 17 -2.02 -27.96 -4.03
N ALA A 18 -1.03 -27.10 -4.28
CA ALA A 18 0.39 -27.49 -4.30
C ALA A 18 0.88 -27.95 -2.92
N ASP A 19 0.29 -27.39 -1.86
CA ASP A 19 0.59 -27.67 -0.45
C ASP A 19 0.33 -29.11 -0.01
N VAL A 20 -0.66 -29.76 -0.64
CA VAL A 20 -1.04 -31.14 -0.31
C VAL A 20 -0.01 -32.16 -0.81
N TRP A 21 0.80 -31.80 -1.81
CA TRP A 21 1.70 -32.72 -2.51
C TRP A 21 3.18 -32.52 -2.24
N LEU A 22 3.60 -31.35 -1.76
CA LEU A 22 4.99 -31.07 -1.44
C LEU A 22 5.15 -31.03 0.08
N VAL A 23 6.04 -31.84 0.64
CA VAL A 23 6.54 -31.67 2.01
C VAL A 23 7.36 -30.37 2.03
N VAL A 24 6.67 -29.23 2.09
CA VAL A 24 7.27 -27.90 2.08
C VAL A 24 7.60 -27.52 3.52
N ASP A 25 8.85 -27.12 3.74
CA ASP A 25 9.20 -26.35 4.94
C ASP A 25 8.47 -25.00 4.87
N TYR A 26 7.25 -24.93 5.38
CA TYR A 26 6.36 -23.75 5.36
C TYR A 26 7.07 -22.49 5.86
N TRP A 27 7.97 -22.62 6.83
CA TRP A 27 8.74 -21.50 7.37
C TRP A 27 9.69 -20.89 6.33
N ARG A 28 10.37 -21.72 5.52
CA ARG A 28 11.28 -21.27 4.44
C ARG A 28 10.49 -20.69 3.28
N ALA A 29 9.41 -21.36 2.88
CA ALA A 29 8.56 -20.90 1.79
C ALA A 29 7.93 -19.53 2.11
N ALA A 30 7.45 -19.35 3.35
CA ALA A 30 6.93 -18.07 3.82
C ALA A 30 8.02 -16.98 3.87
N ALA A 31 9.22 -17.28 4.37
CA ALA A 31 10.33 -16.34 4.42
C ALA A 31 10.76 -15.86 3.02
N TRP A 32 10.86 -16.78 2.06
CA TRP A 32 11.19 -16.45 0.66
C TRP A 32 10.08 -15.65 -0.02
N SER A 33 8.81 -16.03 0.18
CA SER A 33 7.66 -15.31 -0.38
C SER A 33 7.60 -13.88 0.15
N LEU A 34 7.83 -13.68 1.45
CA LEU A 34 7.90 -12.37 2.08
C LEU A 34 9.05 -11.53 1.50
N THR A 35 10.23 -12.13 1.31
CA THR A 35 11.41 -11.45 0.75
C THR A 35 11.16 -11.00 -0.68
N LEU A 36 10.56 -11.86 -1.51
CA LEU A 36 10.16 -11.52 -2.89
C LEU A 36 9.10 -10.42 -2.91
N GLY A 37 8.10 -10.48 -2.02
CA GLY A 37 7.09 -9.43 -1.88
C GLY A 37 7.70 -8.08 -1.52
N ALA A 38 8.62 -8.06 -0.55
CA ALA A 38 9.37 -6.86 -0.17
C ALA A 38 10.18 -6.30 -1.35
N LEU A 39 10.80 -7.18 -2.14
CA LEU A 39 11.55 -6.79 -3.34
C LEU A 39 10.65 -6.13 -4.39
N PHE A 40 9.51 -6.73 -4.73
CA PHE A 40 8.57 -6.15 -5.70
C PHE A 40 8.03 -4.80 -5.25
N ILE A 41 7.67 -4.68 -3.97
CA ILE A 41 7.23 -3.39 -3.39
C ILE A 41 8.37 -2.37 -3.46
N THR A 42 9.61 -2.77 -3.19
CA THR A 42 10.78 -1.88 -3.31
C THR A 42 10.96 -1.39 -4.74
N VAL A 43 10.92 -2.30 -5.72
CA VAL A 43 11.03 -1.96 -7.14
C VAL A 43 9.91 -1.01 -7.56
N PHE A 44 8.68 -1.26 -7.11
CA PHE A 44 7.55 -0.35 -7.36
C PHE A 44 7.79 1.03 -6.75
N THR A 45 8.20 1.11 -5.49
CA THR A 45 8.48 2.37 -4.78
C THR A 45 9.60 3.17 -5.47
N VAL A 46 10.67 2.49 -5.89
CA VAL A 46 11.79 3.10 -6.63
C VAL A 46 11.35 3.56 -8.01
N LEU A 47 10.66 2.72 -8.79
CA LEU A 47 10.18 3.07 -10.13
C LEU A 47 9.17 4.21 -10.08
N TYR A 48 8.19 4.13 -9.18
CA TYR A 48 7.25 5.22 -8.93
C TYR A 48 8.02 6.50 -8.60
N GLY A 49 9.19 6.37 -7.98
CA GLY A 49 9.94 7.52 -7.58
C GLY A 49 10.89 8.22 -8.48
N PHE A 50 11.60 7.47 -9.27
CA PHE A 50 12.41 8.06 -10.31
C PHE A 50 11.57 8.46 -11.53
N ARG A 51 10.40 7.83 -11.74
CA ARG A 51 9.58 8.04 -12.94
C ARG A 51 8.39 8.98 -12.74
N SER A 52 7.75 8.98 -11.57
CA SER A 52 6.49 9.71 -11.37
C SER A 52 6.77 11.11 -10.82
N SER A 53 6.10 12.12 -11.39
CA SER A 53 6.06 13.49 -10.83
C SER A 53 5.19 13.53 -9.57
N TRP A 54 5.54 12.75 -8.54
CA TRP A 54 4.82 12.69 -7.27
C TRP A 54 4.79 14.06 -6.55
N TRP A 55 5.67 14.98 -6.95
CA TRP A 55 5.78 16.31 -6.35
C TRP A 55 4.72 17.26 -6.92
N SER A 56 4.21 16.97 -8.13
CA SER A 56 3.25 17.83 -8.80
C SER A 56 1.82 17.63 -8.30
N ASN A 57 1.49 16.50 -7.67
CA ASN A 57 0.12 16.22 -7.23
C ASN A 57 0.07 15.76 -5.78
N ARG A 58 -0.78 16.39 -4.96
CA ARG A 58 -0.82 16.20 -3.49
C ARG A 58 -1.12 14.74 -3.11
N ILE A 59 -2.00 14.10 -3.89
CA ILE A 59 -2.34 12.67 -3.76
C ILE A 59 -1.12 11.78 -4.06
N GLY A 60 -0.31 12.14 -5.08
CA GLY A 60 0.89 11.39 -5.45
C GLY A 60 1.94 11.36 -4.35
N LYS A 61 2.12 12.48 -3.64
CA LYS A 61 3.02 12.56 -2.48
C LYS A 61 2.58 11.66 -1.32
N ILE A 62 1.28 11.65 -1.01
CA ILE A 62 0.73 10.79 0.06
C ILE A 62 0.86 9.31 -0.32
N PHE A 63 0.52 8.97 -1.57
CA PHE A 63 0.66 7.61 -2.09
C PHE A 63 2.12 7.13 -2.08
N PHE A 64 3.07 8.01 -2.43
CA PHE A 64 4.49 7.67 -2.36
C PHE A 64 4.96 7.46 -0.92
N ALA A 65 4.60 8.36 0.01
CA ALA A 65 4.96 8.22 1.42
C ALA A 65 4.45 6.89 2.00
N LYS A 66 3.21 6.51 1.68
CA LYS A 66 2.64 5.21 2.02
C LYS A 66 3.44 4.05 1.44
N SER A 67 3.88 4.16 0.19
CA SER A 67 4.66 3.11 -0.49
C SER A 67 6.06 2.94 0.14
N ILE A 68 6.72 4.04 0.51
CA ILE A 68 7.99 3.98 1.27
C ILE A 68 7.76 3.30 2.62
N LEU A 69 6.75 3.73 3.37
CA LEU A 69 6.45 3.16 4.69
C LEU A 69 6.18 1.66 4.59
N LEU A 70 5.39 1.25 3.59
CA LEU A 70 5.12 -0.16 3.33
C LEU A 70 6.40 -0.94 3.00
N THR A 71 7.29 -0.36 2.19
CA THR A 71 8.59 -0.95 1.83
C THR A 71 9.44 -1.16 3.07
N VAL A 72 9.58 -0.14 3.92
CA VAL A 72 10.36 -0.21 5.16
C VAL A 72 9.78 -1.25 6.12
N THR A 73 8.46 -1.27 6.31
CA THR A 73 7.79 -2.26 7.14
C THR A 73 8.05 -3.68 6.63
N MET A 74 7.93 -3.91 5.33
CA MET A 74 8.19 -5.23 4.73
C MET A 74 9.64 -5.68 4.98
N TRP A 75 10.62 -4.80 4.80
CA TRP A 75 12.02 -5.12 5.09
C TRP A 75 12.28 -5.38 6.58
N GLN A 76 11.57 -4.70 7.49
CA GLN A 76 11.68 -5.00 8.92
C GLN A 76 11.13 -6.39 9.27
N ILE A 77 10.03 -6.80 8.64
CA ILE A 77 9.46 -8.14 8.82
C ILE A 77 10.43 -9.18 8.25
N VAL A 78 10.95 -8.97 7.04
CA VAL A 78 11.97 -9.84 6.41
C VAL A 78 13.19 -9.99 7.32
N ALA A 79 13.72 -8.89 7.84
CA ALA A 79 14.85 -8.91 8.76
C ALA A 79 14.54 -9.71 10.03
N THR A 80 13.34 -9.56 10.59
CA THR A 80 12.89 -10.34 11.75
C THR A 80 12.75 -11.83 11.42
N THR A 81 12.29 -12.17 10.22
CA THR A 81 12.12 -13.55 9.77
C THR A 81 13.45 -14.27 9.58
N TRP A 82 14.46 -13.59 9.01
CA TRP A 82 15.77 -14.21 8.73
C TRP A 82 16.75 -14.15 9.91
N VAL A 83 16.78 -13.04 10.66
CA VAL A 83 17.74 -12.82 11.76
C VAL A 83 17.18 -13.27 13.11
N GLY A 84 15.87 -13.52 13.21
CA GLY A 84 15.23 -13.93 14.46
C GLY A 84 15.05 -12.78 15.45
N GLN A 85 15.06 -13.09 16.75
CA GLN A 85 14.82 -12.11 17.83
C GLN A 85 16.09 -11.38 18.28
N ASP A 86 17.27 -11.80 17.82
CA ASP A 86 18.56 -11.40 18.41
C ASP A 86 19.10 -10.07 17.85
N TYR A 87 18.36 -9.38 16.99
CA TYR A 87 18.82 -8.11 16.45
C TYR A 87 18.59 -6.95 17.46
N PRO A 88 19.62 -6.14 17.76
CA PRO A 88 19.52 -5.05 18.73
C PRO A 88 18.54 -3.98 18.23
N TYR A 89 17.85 -3.32 19.18
CA TYR A 89 16.85 -2.26 18.93
C TYR A 89 15.56 -2.68 18.20
N ARG A 90 15.27 -3.99 18.12
CA ARG A 90 14.06 -4.53 17.50
C ARG A 90 12.76 -3.87 17.91
N ASN A 91 12.55 -3.73 19.20
CA ASN A 91 11.30 -3.21 19.73
C ASN A 91 11.15 -1.71 19.45
N GLN A 92 12.25 -0.97 19.51
CA GLN A 92 12.30 0.45 19.20
C GLN A 92 12.02 0.69 17.71
N ILE A 93 12.67 -0.05 16.82
CA ILE A 93 12.45 0.04 15.37
C ILE A 93 10.99 -0.28 15.02
N ARG A 94 10.45 -1.38 15.56
CA ARG A 94 9.06 -1.77 15.33
C ARG A 94 8.08 -0.73 15.85
N PHE A 95 8.31 -0.19 17.04
CA PHE A 95 7.49 0.87 17.62
C PHE A 95 7.49 2.13 16.74
N ILE A 96 8.67 2.58 16.30
CA ILE A 96 8.81 3.76 15.44
C ILE A 96 8.08 3.54 14.12
N ILE A 97 8.29 2.39 13.47
CA ILE A 97 7.60 2.07 12.21
C ILE A 97 6.10 2.10 12.40
N TYR A 98 5.57 1.45 13.45
CA TYR A 98 4.13 1.38 13.69
C TYR A 98 3.53 2.74 14.05
N ALA A 99 4.23 3.54 14.86
CA ALA A 99 3.81 4.90 15.21
C ALA A 99 3.76 5.81 13.96
N VAL A 100 4.80 5.76 13.13
CA VAL A 100 4.85 6.52 11.88
C VAL A 100 3.76 6.05 10.91
N PHE A 101 3.52 4.73 10.82
CA PHE A 101 2.43 4.18 10.02
C PHE A 101 1.07 4.70 10.49
N ALA A 102 0.81 4.67 11.80
CA ALA A 102 -0.43 5.18 12.38
C ALA A 102 -0.63 6.67 12.08
N LEU A 103 0.40 7.49 12.30
CA LEU A 103 0.35 8.93 11.99
C LEU A 103 0.12 9.18 10.49
N ALA A 104 0.83 8.45 9.62
CA ALA A 104 0.68 8.58 8.18
C ALA A 104 -0.75 8.24 7.73
N TYR A 105 -1.34 7.15 8.23
CA TYR A 105 -2.71 6.76 7.91
C TYR A 105 -3.73 7.78 8.42
N VAL A 106 -3.58 8.26 9.66
CA VAL A 106 -4.45 9.33 10.18
C VAL A 106 -4.42 10.56 9.28
N THR A 107 -3.23 11.01 8.85
CA THR A 107 -3.15 12.16 7.95
C THR A 107 -3.75 11.89 6.57
N MET A 108 -3.63 10.66 6.08
CA MET A 108 -4.20 10.23 4.80
C MET A 108 -5.74 10.15 4.86
N ASP A 109 -6.30 9.65 5.96
CA ASP A 109 -7.75 9.59 6.18
C ASP A 109 -8.34 10.99 6.30
N ILE A 110 -7.68 11.90 7.02
CA ILE A 110 -8.08 13.32 7.09
C ILE A 110 -8.02 13.98 5.71
N ALA A 111 -6.97 13.70 4.93
CA ALA A 111 -6.85 14.25 3.58
C ALA A 111 -7.98 13.76 2.66
N LEU A 112 -8.26 12.46 2.69
CA LEU A 112 -9.34 11.85 1.93
C LEU A 112 -10.71 12.43 2.33
N TRP A 113 -10.95 12.57 3.64
CA TRP A 113 -12.21 13.11 4.13
C TRP A 113 -12.44 14.56 3.68
N ARG A 114 -11.39 15.40 3.72
CA ARG A 114 -11.45 16.77 3.22
C ARG A 114 -11.70 16.84 1.72
N GLU A 115 -11.10 15.94 0.95
CA GLU A 115 -11.26 15.90 -0.51
C GLU A 115 -12.67 15.45 -0.89
N GLN A 116 -13.22 14.42 -0.22
CA GLN A 116 -14.60 14.00 -0.37
C GLN A 116 -15.61 15.09 0.00
N GLN A 117 -15.30 15.93 1.00
CA GLN A 117 -16.17 17.03 1.41
C GLN A 117 -16.20 18.16 0.38
N ARG A 118 -15.05 18.49 -0.22
CA ARG A 118 -14.95 19.47 -1.32
C ARG A 118 -15.68 19.02 -2.58
N ASP A 119 -15.61 17.75 -2.92
CA ASP A 119 -16.35 17.18 -4.06
C ASP A 119 -17.87 17.26 -3.85
N ARG A 120 -18.34 17.07 -2.61
CA ARG A 120 -19.76 17.23 -2.27
C ARG A 120 -20.21 18.69 -2.39
N GLU A 121 -19.43 19.63 -1.88
CA GLU A 121 -19.71 21.07 -1.99
C GLU A 121 -19.72 21.55 -3.45
N GLY A 122 -18.81 21.05 -4.29
CA GLY A 122 -18.78 21.35 -5.72
C GLY A 122 -19.99 20.80 -6.49
N ARG A 123 -20.40 19.54 -6.21
CA ARG A 123 -21.60 18.94 -6.84
C ARG A 123 -22.87 19.70 -6.52
N VAL A 124 -23.07 20.08 -5.26
CA VAL A 124 -24.25 20.86 -4.82
C VAL A 124 -24.29 22.24 -5.49
N ARG A 125 -23.14 22.81 -5.84
CA ARG A 125 -23.05 24.12 -6.51
C ARG A 125 -23.32 24.06 -8.02
N ASP A 126 -23.01 22.94 -8.67
CA ASP A 126 -23.20 22.73 -10.11
C ASP A 126 -24.57 22.10 -10.49
N GLU A 127 -25.28 21.51 -9.53
CA GLU A 127 -26.59 20.92 -9.75
C GLU A 127 -27.66 21.96 -10.18
N PRO A 128 -27.76 23.16 -9.56
CA PRO A 128 -28.73 24.18 -9.98
C PRO A 128 -28.49 24.70 -11.40
N THR A 129 -27.24 24.84 -11.84
CA THR A 129 -26.86 25.37 -13.17
C THR A 129 -27.09 24.36 -14.30
N ARG A 130 -26.96 23.06 -14.04
CA ARG A 130 -27.28 22.01 -15.03
C ARG A 130 -28.75 22.00 -15.43
N HIS A 131 -29.66 22.30 -14.50
CA HIS A 131 -31.10 22.40 -14.80
C HIS A 131 -31.45 23.63 -15.63
N LEU A 132 -30.57 24.64 -15.69
CA LEU A 132 -30.75 25.90 -16.41
C LEU A 132 -30.11 25.92 -17.81
N GLY A 133 -29.37 24.87 -18.21
CA GLY A 133 -28.78 24.77 -19.55
C GLY A 133 -27.71 25.81 -19.88
N LEU A 134 -27.19 26.53 -18.88
CA LEU A 134 -26.19 27.57 -19.07
C LEU A 134 -24.77 26.97 -19.07
N PRO A 135 -23.88 27.39 -19.98
CA PRO A 135 -22.49 26.96 -19.97
C PRO A 135 -21.79 27.45 -18.69
N PRO A 136 -20.81 26.68 -18.15
CA PRO A 136 -20.04 27.10 -16.98
C PRO A 136 -19.23 28.36 -17.30
N LEU A 137 -19.25 29.35 -16.37
CA LEU A 137 -18.42 30.56 -16.40
C LEU A 137 -16.98 30.26 -15.97
#